data_AF-A0A8H3GSR7-F1
#
_entry.id   AF-A0A8H3GSR7-F1
#
_cell.length_a   1.000
_cell.length_b   1.000
_cell.length_c   1.000
_cell.angle_alpha   90.00
_cell.angle_beta   90.00
_cell.angle_gamma   90.00
#
_symmetry.space_group_name_H-M   'P 1'
#
loop_
_entity.id
_entity.type
_entity.pdbx_description
1 polymer ?
#
loop_
_entity_poly.entity_id
_entity_poly.type
_entity_poly.pdbx_seq_one_letter_code
_entity_poly.pdbx_strand_id
1 'polypeptide(L)'
;MSLSPGTYTIHDTDATLVLTNWTGSLRIGIYRPFGGSNQKWYVKRYPEGFLYAIQNVATNKYVPDNMDGSDMPGVDEIHAAILSLEHQFQDFYLIKLSGTKVHLEHPNTEPTPNDENYAPVSLVNKDTPKGCFWRFERISDDAGGDLKPRTNNSIPALSPPQSNNILSQGSGSQYTDDAVLQARFSCVVRVY
;
A
#
# COMPACT_ATOMS: atom_id res chain seq x y z
N MET A 1 -9.89 -0.25 -0.36
CA MET A 1 -9.92 -0.99 -1.65
C MET A 1 -8.50 -1.38 -2.06
N SER A 2 -8.30 -2.49 -2.76
CA SER A 2 -6.97 -2.89 -3.25
C SER A 2 -6.56 -2.05 -4.47
N LEU A 3 -5.33 -1.56 -4.52
CA LEU A 3 -4.81 -0.78 -5.66
C LEU A 3 -4.58 -1.69 -6.87
N SER A 4 -5.08 -1.30 -8.04
CA SER A 4 -4.84 -2.03 -9.29
C SER A 4 -3.37 -1.93 -9.71
N PRO A 5 -2.75 -2.99 -10.27
CA PRO A 5 -1.45 -2.86 -10.91
C PRO A 5 -1.48 -1.82 -12.04
N GLY A 6 -0.36 -1.16 -12.30
CA GLY A 6 -0.24 -0.14 -13.34
C GLY A 6 0.94 0.79 -13.12
N THR A 7 1.00 1.87 -13.90
CA THR A 7 2.00 2.92 -13.75
C THR A 7 1.40 4.09 -12.99
N TYR A 8 2.14 4.60 -12.01
CA TYR A 8 1.69 5.66 -11.11
C TYR A 8 2.74 6.75 -10.93
N THR A 9 2.28 7.98 -10.68
CA THR A 9 3.03 8.96 -9.90
C THR A 9 2.58 8.84 -8.45
N ILE A 10 3.54 8.69 -7.53
CA ILE A 10 3.28 8.52 -6.10
C ILE A 10 3.59 9.85 -5.42
N HIS A 11 2.56 10.58 -5.02
CA HIS A 11 2.70 11.87 -4.36
C HIS A 11 2.85 11.67 -2.86
N ASP A 12 3.68 12.53 -2.29
CA ASP A 12 3.73 12.76 -0.86
C ASP A 12 2.42 13.40 -0.36
N THR A 13 2.18 13.40 0.95
CA THR A 13 0.96 13.93 1.59
C THR A 13 0.69 15.38 1.19
N ASP A 14 1.74 16.19 1.02
CA ASP A 14 1.62 17.61 0.66
C ASP A 14 1.54 17.89 -0.85
N ALA A 15 1.40 16.86 -1.70
CA ALA A 15 1.19 16.92 -3.17
C ALA A 15 2.17 17.77 -4.01
N THR A 16 3.11 18.45 -3.38
CA THR A 16 4.16 19.28 -3.99
C THR A 16 5.41 18.49 -4.31
N LEU A 17 5.52 17.28 -3.75
CA LEU A 17 6.64 16.37 -3.91
C LEU A 17 6.14 14.99 -4.29
N VAL A 18 6.96 14.28 -5.09
CA VAL A 18 6.66 12.94 -5.57
C VAL A 18 7.84 12.01 -5.33
N LEU A 19 7.53 10.74 -5.07
CA LEU A 19 8.53 9.69 -4.98
C LEU A 19 9.33 9.64 -6.28
N THR A 20 10.65 9.72 -6.15
CA THR A 20 11.58 9.90 -7.26
C THR A 20 12.77 8.99 -7.06
N ASN A 21 13.20 8.33 -8.13
CA ASN A 21 14.52 7.72 -8.19
C ASN A 21 15.49 8.74 -8.82
N TRP A 22 16.53 9.15 -8.10
CA TRP A 22 17.51 10.09 -8.62
C TRP A 22 18.47 9.36 -9.56
N THR A 23 18.38 9.63 -10.86
CA THR A 23 19.08 8.84 -11.90
C THR A 23 20.60 8.89 -11.80
N GLY A 24 21.19 9.95 -11.23
CA GLY A 24 22.64 10.06 -11.06
C GLY A 24 23.24 9.11 -10.01
N SER A 25 22.46 8.73 -9.00
CA SER A 25 22.92 7.94 -7.85
C SER A 25 22.02 6.75 -7.50
N LEU A 26 20.96 6.54 -8.28
CA LEU A 26 19.92 5.52 -8.13
C LEU A 26 19.15 5.59 -6.80
N ARG A 27 19.25 6.71 -6.08
CA ARG A 27 18.68 6.88 -4.74
C ARG A 27 17.18 7.10 -4.79
N ILE A 28 16.46 6.59 -3.80
CA ILE A 28 15.00 6.74 -3.72
C ILE A 28 14.66 7.80 -2.66
N GLY A 29 13.90 8.80 -3.05
CA GLY A 29 13.48 9.88 -2.15
C GLY A 29 12.31 10.65 -2.74
N ILE A 30 12.11 11.87 -2.29
CA ILE A 30 11.10 12.78 -2.83
C ILE A 30 11.75 13.96 -3.54
N TYR A 31 11.10 14.44 -4.60
CA TYR A 31 11.53 15.59 -5.40
C TYR A 31 10.32 16.31 -6.01
N ARG A 32 10.51 17.56 -6.45
CA ARG A 32 9.44 18.32 -7.12
C ARG A 32 8.99 17.60 -8.40
N PRO A 33 7.69 17.54 -8.72
CA PRO A 33 7.19 16.89 -9.91
C PRO A 33 7.66 17.65 -11.17
N PHE A 34 8.23 16.92 -12.12
CA PHE A 34 8.56 17.38 -13.48
C PHE A 34 8.17 16.36 -14.56
N GLY A 35 7.56 15.24 -14.18
CA GLY A 35 6.97 14.26 -15.11
C GLY A 35 7.96 13.30 -15.76
N GLY A 36 9.22 13.28 -15.30
CA GLY A 36 10.26 12.38 -15.79
C GLY A 36 9.94 10.90 -15.53
N SER A 37 10.51 10.00 -16.34
CA SER A 37 10.37 8.55 -16.16
C SER A 37 10.88 8.08 -14.79
N ASN A 38 11.80 8.80 -14.19
CA ASN A 38 12.34 8.53 -12.87
C ASN A 38 11.38 8.90 -11.72
N GLN A 39 10.27 9.57 -12.02
CA GLN A 39 9.14 9.85 -11.11
C GLN A 39 7.91 8.98 -11.40
N LYS A 40 8.06 8.01 -12.31
CA LYS A 40 7.02 7.05 -12.66
C LYS A 40 7.39 5.69 -12.08
N TRP A 41 6.39 5.03 -11.53
CA TRP A 41 6.56 3.77 -10.80
C TRP A 41 5.58 2.74 -11.30
N TYR A 42 6.10 1.58 -11.69
CA TYR A 42 5.30 0.38 -11.85
C TYR A 42 4.93 -0.15 -10.47
N VAL A 43 3.63 -0.19 -10.20
CA VAL A 43 3.08 -0.90 -9.04
C VAL A 43 2.65 -2.27 -9.52
N LYS A 44 3.44 -3.28 -9.14
CA LYS A 44 3.25 -4.67 -9.55
C LYS A 44 2.66 -5.48 -8.41
N ARG A 45 1.76 -6.41 -8.73
CA ARG A 45 1.17 -7.33 -7.74
C ARG A 45 1.80 -8.71 -7.90
N TYR A 46 2.13 -9.35 -6.79
CA TYR A 46 2.59 -10.74 -6.81
C TYR A 46 1.43 -11.68 -7.19
N PRO A 47 1.66 -12.72 -8.01
CA PRO A 47 0.60 -13.64 -8.46
C PRO A 47 -0.17 -14.31 -7.31
N GLU A 48 0.48 -14.49 -6.17
CA GLU A 48 -0.03 -15.28 -5.04
C GLU A 48 -0.91 -14.47 -4.07
N GLY A 49 -1.19 -13.18 -4.31
CA GLY A 49 -2.10 -12.45 -3.42
C GLY A 49 -2.16 -10.94 -3.58
N PHE A 50 -2.28 -10.24 -2.45
CA PHE A 50 -2.49 -8.79 -2.35
C PHE A 50 -1.21 -8.04 -1.98
N LEU A 51 -0.05 -8.63 -2.26
CA LEU A 51 1.25 -8.04 -2.00
C LEU A 51 1.83 -7.45 -3.28
N TYR A 52 2.67 -6.43 -3.11
CA TYR A 52 3.15 -5.61 -4.19
C TYR A 52 4.66 -5.44 -4.17
N ALA A 53 5.21 -5.09 -5.33
CA ALA A 53 6.53 -4.50 -5.46
C ALA A 53 6.39 -3.18 -6.24
N ILE A 54 7.23 -2.21 -5.92
CA ILE A 54 7.25 -0.90 -6.57
C ILE A 54 8.57 -0.77 -7.31
N GLN A 55 8.52 -0.62 -8.64
CA GLN A 55 9.68 -0.54 -9.53
C GLN A 55 9.70 0.81 -10.25
N ASN A 56 10.86 1.45 -10.30
CA ASN A 56 11.04 2.67 -11.07
C ASN A 56 11.09 2.38 -12.58
N VAL A 57 10.38 3.18 -13.37
CA VAL A 57 10.31 3.01 -14.83
C VAL A 57 11.65 3.33 -15.52
N ALA A 58 12.39 4.34 -15.05
CA ALA A 58 13.64 4.74 -15.70
C ALA A 58 14.79 3.76 -15.44
N THR A 59 14.93 3.29 -14.20
CA THR A 59 16.11 2.53 -13.76
C THR A 59 15.86 1.03 -13.64
N ASN A 60 14.61 0.59 -13.74
CA ASN A 60 14.18 -0.78 -13.45
C ASN A 60 14.52 -1.27 -12.03
N LYS A 61 14.91 -0.36 -11.13
CA LYS A 61 15.22 -0.67 -9.74
C LYS A 61 13.96 -0.61 -8.87
N TYR A 62 13.95 -1.44 -7.84
CA TYR A 62 12.85 -1.59 -6.90
C TYR A 62 13.13 -0.84 -5.61
N VAL A 63 12.05 -0.48 -4.91
CA VAL A 63 12.11 -0.04 -3.53
C VAL A 63 12.68 -1.17 -2.65
N PRO A 64 13.78 -0.96 -1.90
CA PRO A 64 14.34 -1.96 -1.00
C PRO A 64 13.58 -2.09 0.31
N ASP A 65 13.77 -3.21 1.01
CA ASP A 65 13.10 -3.54 2.29
C ASP A 65 13.75 -2.89 3.52
N ASN A 66 14.89 -2.21 3.36
CA ASN A 66 15.73 -1.74 4.45
C ASN A 66 16.13 -0.25 4.37
N MET A 67 15.24 0.63 3.87
CA MET A 67 15.49 2.07 3.81
C MET A 67 15.52 2.72 5.21
N ASP A 68 16.66 3.24 5.63
CA ASP A 68 16.85 3.87 6.94
C ASP A 68 16.83 5.41 6.90
N GLY A 69 16.49 5.99 5.74
CA GLY A 69 16.56 7.43 5.51
C GLY A 69 17.95 7.93 5.12
N SER A 70 18.92 7.03 5.00
CA SER A 70 20.12 7.32 4.22
C SER A 70 19.83 7.28 2.73
N ASP A 71 20.77 7.80 1.95
CA ASP A 71 20.79 7.78 0.50
C ASP A 71 20.88 6.34 -0.06
N MET A 72 19.79 5.60 0.04
CA MET A 72 19.72 4.19 -0.35
C MET A 72 19.43 4.02 -1.83
N PRO A 73 20.27 3.27 -2.58
CA PRO A 73 20.00 2.97 -3.97
C PRO A 73 18.83 2.00 -4.08
N GLY A 74 18.09 2.11 -5.18
CA GLY A 74 17.14 1.09 -5.57
C GLY A 74 17.84 -0.25 -5.85
N VAL A 75 17.12 -1.34 -5.65
CA VAL A 75 17.67 -2.70 -5.72
C VAL A 75 17.07 -3.51 -6.86
N ASP A 76 17.63 -4.68 -7.13
CA ASP A 76 17.02 -5.64 -8.06
C ASP A 76 15.86 -6.40 -7.40
N GLU A 77 15.05 -7.07 -8.21
CA GLU A 77 13.81 -7.73 -7.78
C GLU A 77 13.98 -8.70 -6.60
N ILE A 78 15.12 -9.40 -6.54
CA ILE A 78 15.43 -10.36 -5.46
C ILE A 78 15.46 -9.69 -4.09
N HIS A 79 15.84 -8.41 -4.04
CA HIS A 79 15.96 -7.61 -2.82
C HIS A 79 14.83 -6.57 -2.70
N ALA A 80 13.85 -6.58 -3.61
CA ALA A 80 12.72 -5.67 -3.56
C ALA A 80 11.91 -5.87 -2.26
N ALA A 81 11.37 -4.80 -1.70
CA ALA A 81 10.41 -4.89 -0.61
C ALA A 81 9.15 -5.63 -1.06
N ILE A 82 8.65 -6.51 -0.19
CA ILE A 82 7.30 -7.08 -0.31
C ILE A 82 6.35 -6.16 0.44
N LEU A 83 5.48 -5.46 -0.28
CA LEU A 83 4.69 -4.37 0.26
C LEU A 83 3.20 -4.73 0.36
N SER A 84 2.57 -4.29 1.43
CA SER A 84 1.11 -4.19 1.56
C SER A 84 0.72 -2.73 1.28
N LEU A 85 -0.24 -2.52 0.39
CA LEU A 85 -0.78 -1.18 0.07
C LEU A 85 -2.14 -1.02 0.75
N GLU A 86 -2.14 -0.44 1.94
CA GLU A 86 -3.34 -0.31 2.78
C GLU A 86 -4.08 0.98 2.46
N HIS A 87 -5.21 0.87 1.76
CA HIS A 87 -6.07 2.00 1.42
C HIS A 87 -6.62 2.71 2.66
N GLN A 88 -6.59 4.03 2.62
CA GLN A 88 -7.08 4.88 3.71
C GLN A 88 -8.35 5.62 3.28
N PHE A 89 -8.21 6.54 2.33
CA PHE A 89 -9.30 7.34 1.77
C PHE A 89 -8.94 7.81 0.36
N GLN A 90 -9.93 8.00 -0.52
CA GLN A 90 -9.72 8.39 -1.92
C GLN A 90 -8.63 7.51 -2.58
N ASP A 91 -7.56 8.13 -3.08
CA ASP A 91 -6.38 7.54 -3.71
C ASP A 91 -5.15 7.54 -2.77
N PHE A 92 -5.36 7.71 -1.45
CA PHE A 92 -4.32 7.65 -0.43
C PHE A 92 -4.17 6.23 0.18
N TYR A 93 -2.92 5.82 0.32
CA TYR A 93 -2.52 4.51 0.82
C TYR A 93 -1.35 4.65 1.80
N LEU A 94 -1.25 3.69 2.72
CA LEU A 94 -0.01 3.41 3.43
C LEU A 94 0.79 2.39 2.61
N ILE A 95 2.09 2.65 2.46
CA ILE A 95 3.04 1.70 1.86
C ILE A 95 3.75 1.00 3.02
N LYS A 96 3.46 -0.27 3.24
CA LYS A 96 3.88 -1.00 4.44
C LYS A 96 4.68 -2.24 4.07
N LEU A 97 5.77 -2.51 4.78
CA LEU A 97 6.51 -3.75 4.61
C LEU A 97 5.67 -4.92 5.17
N SER A 98 5.43 -5.92 4.32
CA SER A 98 4.51 -7.03 4.60
C SER A 98 4.86 -7.74 5.91
N GLY A 99 3.85 -8.02 6.73
CA GLY A 99 4.00 -8.71 8.02
C GLY A 99 4.62 -7.87 9.15
N THR A 100 4.89 -6.59 8.92
CA THR A 100 5.53 -5.70 9.92
C THR A 100 4.67 -4.47 10.24
N LYS A 101 5.13 -3.63 11.18
CA LYS A 101 4.60 -2.27 11.43
C LYS A 101 5.42 -1.17 10.73
N VAL A 102 6.25 -1.55 9.77
CA VAL A 102 7.18 -0.64 9.10
C VAL A 102 6.50 0.00 7.90
N HIS A 103 6.50 1.33 7.84
CA HIS A 103 5.83 2.12 6.81
C HIS A 103 6.83 3.01 6.08
N LEU A 104 6.59 3.27 4.80
CA LEU A 104 7.31 4.30 4.06
C LEU A 104 6.88 5.67 4.60
N GLU A 105 7.84 6.41 5.13
CA GLU A 105 7.62 7.71 5.75
C GLU A 105 8.16 8.84 4.87
N HIS A 106 7.40 9.93 4.82
CA HIS A 106 7.90 11.24 4.42
C HIS A 106 9.03 11.70 5.36
N PRO A 107 10.14 12.27 4.84
CA PRO A 107 11.29 12.68 5.65
C PRO A 107 11.04 13.80 6.67
N ASN A 108 9.88 14.47 6.65
CA ASN A 108 9.54 15.62 7.52
C ASN A 108 10.53 16.79 7.41
N THR A 109 11.31 16.83 6.34
CA THR A 109 12.27 17.89 6.03
C THR A 109 11.91 18.53 4.70
N GLU A 110 11.83 19.85 4.69
CA GLU A 110 11.76 20.57 3.43
C GLU A 110 13.10 20.37 2.70
N PRO A 111 13.07 19.97 1.41
CA PRO A 111 14.29 19.87 0.64
C PRO A 111 14.97 21.24 0.59
N THR A 112 16.17 21.35 1.12
CA THR A 112 16.85 22.65 1.16
C THR A 112 17.22 23.09 -0.26
N PRO A 113 17.23 24.40 -0.56
CA PRO A 113 17.61 24.89 -1.89
C PRO A 113 19.03 24.49 -2.34
N ASN A 114 19.88 24.12 -1.38
CA ASN A 114 21.28 23.76 -1.59
C ASN A 114 21.46 22.26 -1.88
N ASP A 115 20.57 21.40 -1.36
CA ASP A 115 20.60 19.94 -1.56
C ASP A 115 19.63 19.53 -2.68
N GLU A 116 19.89 19.99 -3.90
CA GLU A 116 19.20 19.56 -5.13
C GLU A 116 17.67 19.40 -5.01
N ASN A 117 17.00 20.11 -4.09
CA ASN A 117 15.64 19.87 -3.58
C ASN A 117 15.19 18.40 -3.44
N TYR A 118 16.11 17.49 -3.09
CA TYR A 118 15.86 16.07 -2.86
C TYR A 118 15.88 15.74 -1.37
N ALA A 119 15.00 14.84 -0.92
CA ALA A 119 15.05 14.31 0.44
C ALA A 119 14.84 12.78 0.44
N PRO A 120 15.73 11.99 1.07
CA PRO A 120 15.60 10.53 1.12
C PRO A 120 14.37 10.11 1.93
N VAL A 121 13.77 8.98 1.58
CA VAL A 121 12.64 8.40 2.32
C VAL A 121 13.10 7.24 3.19
N SER A 122 12.34 6.94 4.24
CA SER A 122 12.68 5.90 5.21
C SER A 122 11.54 4.89 5.38
N LEU A 123 11.89 3.65 5.69
CA LEU A 123 10.99 2.65 6.21
C LEU A 123 11.09 2.65 7.73
N VAL A 124 10.06 3.17 8.40
CA VAL A 124 10.08 3.41 9.86
C VAL A 124 9.04 2.55 10.57
N ASN A 125 9.46 1.92 11.66
CA ASN A 125 8.55 1.24 12.57
C ASN A 125 7.80 2.28 13.42
N LYS A 126 6.50 2.41 13.22
CA LYS A 126 5.66 3.37 13.95
C LYS A 126 4.33 2.75 14.33
N ASP A 127 3.84 3.10 15.52
CA ASP A 127 2.50 2.72 15.98
C ASP A 127 1.41 3.63 15.36
N THR A 128 1.76 4.85 14.97
CA THR A 128 0.84 5.79 14.30
C THR A 128 1.33 6.14 12.89
N PRO A 129 0.49 6.08 11.85
CA PRO A 129 0.90 6.29 10.45
C PRO A 129 1.02 7.77 10.05
N LYS A 130 1.18 8.70 11.00
CA LYS A 130 1.33 10.12 10.70
C LYS A 130 2.62 10.32 9.88
N GLY A 131 2.49 10.97 8.72
CA GLY A 131 3.60 11.15 7.76
C GLY A 131 3.82 9.98 6.80
N CYS A 132 2.95 8.97 6.81
CA CYS A 132 3.11 7.77 5.96
C CYS A 132 2.04 7.65 4.86
N PHE A 133 1.30 8.73 4.57
CA PHE A 133 0.24 8.72 3.57
C PHE A 133 0.80 9.10 2.20
N TRP A 134 0.51 8.26 1.21
CA TRP A 134 0.97 8.43 -0.16
C TRP A 134 -0.21 8.40 -1.11
N ARG A 135 -0.31 9.38 -1.99
CA ARG A 135 -1.39 9.46 -2.99
C ARG A 135 -0.93 8.84 -4.31
N PHE A 136 -1.70 7.91 -4.83
CA PHE A 136 -1.39 7.20 -6.07
C PHE A 136 -2.18 7.80 -7.25
N GLU A 137 -1.51 8.61 -8.06
CA GLU A 137 -2.07 9.13 -9.30
C GLU A 137 -1.77 8.15 -10.45
N ARG A 138 -2.81 7.54 -11.02
CA ARG A 138 -2.67 6.56 -12.10
C ARG A 138 -2.32 7.24 -13.42
N ILE A 139 -1.30 6.72 -14.11
CA ILE A 139 -0.88 7.17 -15.44
C ILE A 139 -1.37 6.20 -16.52
N SER A 140 -1.23 4.89 -16.29
CA SER A 140 -1.63 3.86 -17.26
C SER A 140 -1.85 2.49 -16.59
N ASP A 141 -2.41 1.56 -17.36
CA ASP A 141 -2.65 0.17 -16.94
C ASP A 141 -1.41 -0.72 -17.09
N ASP A 142 -0.34 -0.20 -17.71
CA ASP A 142 0.92 -0.91 -17.87
C ASP A 142 1.62 -1.01 -16.51
N ALA A 143 1.81 -2.23 -16.01
CA ALA A 143 2.55 -2.51 -14.79
C ALA A 143 3.99 -2.98 -15.08
N GLY A 144 4.45 -2.91 -16.33
CA GLY A 144 5.71 -3.50 -16.76
C GLY A 144 5.66 -5.04 -16.77
N GLY A 145 6.82 -5.68 -16.81
CA GLY A 145 6.91 -7.15 -16.80
C GLY A 145 6.47 -7.78 -15.48
N ASP A 146 5.99 -9.02 -15.55
CA ASP A 146 5.54 -9.79 -14.39
C ASP A 146 6.62 -9.99 -13.33
N LEU A 147 6.18 -10.07 -12.07
CA LEU A 147 7.05 -10.45 -10.96
C LEU A 147 7.32 -11.95 -10.98
N LYS A 148 8.55 -12.33 -10.66
CA LYS A 148 8.91 -13.71 -10.39
C LYS A 148 8.21 -14.17 -9.11
N PRO A 149 7.67 -15.41 -9.07
CA PRO A 149 7.22 -16.00 -7.83
C PRO A 149 8.35 -15.97 -6.79
N ARG A 150 8.06 -15.47 -5.60
CA ARG A 150 8.98 -15.57 -4.48
C ARG A 150 8.66 -16.84 -3.73
N THR A 151 9.60 -17.77 -3.68
CA THR A 151 9.51 -18.98 -2.86
C THR A 151 9.49 -18.55 -1.39
N ASN A 152 8.30 -18.34 -0.83
CA ASN A 152 8.14 -17.99 0.57
C ASN A 152 8.44 -19.22 1.42
N ASN A 153 9.64 -19.30 1.99
CA ASN A 153 9.77 -19.93 3.29
C ASN A 153 9.07 -19.00 4.30
N SER A 154 7.93 -19.44 4.81
CA SER A 154 7.23 -18.88 5.98
C SER A 154 6.31 -17.67 5.75
N ILE A 155 5.14 -17.89 5.16
CA ILE A 155 3.92 -17.15 5.54
C ILE A 155 2.95 -18.17 6.16
N PRO A 156 2.55 -18.03 7.44
CA PRO A 156 1.45 -18.82 7.98
C PRO A 156 0.20 -18.50 7.17
N ALA A 157 -0.40 -19.51 6.56
CA ALA A 157 -1.61 -19.37 5.77
C ALA A 157 -2.69 -18.64 6.59
N LEU A 158 -3.10 -17.46 6.12
CA LEU A 158 -4.35 -16.84 6.53
C LEU A 158 -5.45 -17.84 6.20
N SER A 159 -6.03 -18.43 7.24
CA SER A 159 -7.13 -19.39 7.08
C SER A 159 -8.29 -18.70 6.37
N PRO A 160 -8.87 -19.28 5.32
CA PRO A 160 -10.06 -18.72 4.70
C PRO A 160 -11.19 -18.64 5.74
N PRO A 161 -12.06 -17.62 5.68
CA PRO A 161 -13.26 -17.59 6.51
C PRO A 161 -14.06 -18.86 6.24
N GLN A 162 -14.29 -19.65 7.29
CA GLN A 162 -15.10 -20.85 7.20
C GLN A 162 -16.51 -20.46 6.74
N SER A 163 -16.87 -20.83 5.53
CA SER A 163 -18.25 -20.86 5.09
C SER A 163 -18.96 -21.94 5.89
N ASN A 164 -19.83 -21.53 6.82
CA ASN A 164 -20.73 -22.44 7.51
C ASN A 164 -21.76 -22.97 6.51
N ASN A 165 -21.40 -24.04 5.79
CA ASN A 165 -22.35 -24.89 5.11
C ASN A 165 -23.03 -25.78 6.15
N ILE A 166 -24.21 -25.38 6.61
CA ILE A 166 -25.17 -26.32 7.18
C ILE A 166 -26.14 -26.67 6.07
N LEU A 167 -25.98 -27.86 5.52
CA LEU A 167 -26.95 -28.49 4.64
C LEU A 167 -27.96 -29.24 5.51
N SER A 168 -29.25 -29.01 5.30
CA SER A 168 -30.25 -30.06 5.53
C SER A 168 -31.44 -29.87 4.59
N GLN A 169 -31.66 -30.88 3.75
CA GLN A 169 -32.86 -31.02 2.92
C GLN A 169 -34.04 -31.46 3.81
N GLY A 170 -35.20 -30.84 3.63
CA GLY A 170 -36.46 -31.30 4.19
C GLY A 170 -37.62 -30.57 3.54
N SER A 171 -38.33 -31.28 2.65
CA SER A 171 -39.50 -30.83 1.92
C SER A 171 -40.75 -30.84 2.81
N GLY A 172 -41.62 -29.83 2.68
CA GLY A 172 -43.07 -30.00 2.88
C GLY A 172 -43.75 -29.21 4.01
N SER A 173 -44.78 -28.48 3.59
CA SER A 173 -46.00 -28.08 4.33
C SER A 173 -46.15 -26.60 4.74
N GLN A 174 -47.19 -26.01 4.15
CA GLN A 174 -47.86 -24.75 4.48
C GLN A 174 -48.42 -24.77 5.91
N TYR A 175 -48.33 -23.63 6.62
CA TYR A 175 -49.46 -22.92 7.26
C TYR A 175 -48.99 -21.55 7.81
N THR A 176 -49.87 -20.55 7.67
CA THR A 176 -49.90 -19.13 8.09
C THR A 176 -49.70 -18.92 9.61
N ASP A 177 -49.53 -17.76 10.23
CA ASP A 177 -49.71 -16.33 9.91
C ASP A 177 -48.93 -15.48 10.95
N ASP A 178 -48.74 -14.20 10.64
CA ASP A 178 -48.63 -13.02 11.52
C ASP A 178 -47.66 -12.97 12.73
N ALA A 179 -46.72 -12.01 12.66
CA ALA A 179 -46.82 -10.77 13.44
C ALA A 179 -45.59 -9.87 13.19
N VAL A 180 -45.76 -8.87 12.32
CA VAL A 180 -44.90 -7.68 12.29
C VAL A 180 -45.36 -6.73 13.39
N LEU A 181 -44.51 -6.46 14.38
CA LEU A 181 -44.65 -5.28 15.24
C LEU A 181 -43.30 -4.58 15.42
N GLN A 182 -43.18 -3.43 14.75
CA GLN A 182 -42.25 -2.36 15.11
C GLN A 182 -42.81 -1.57 16.30
N ALA A 183 -42.02 -1.38 17.35
CA ALA A 183 -42.02 -0.20 18.23
C ALA A 183 -40.73 -0.25 19.08
N ARG A 184 -39.73 0.60 18.80
CA ARG A 184 -39.44 1.91 19.42
C ARG A 184 -39.15 1.90 20.94
N PHE A 185 -37.88 2.26 21.22
CA PHE A 185 -37.31 2.99 22.36
C PHE A 185 -37.63 2.57 23.80
N SER A 186 -36.56 2.27 24.56
CA SER A 186 -36.34 2.93 25.85
C SER A 186 -34.85 3.02 26.18
N CYS A 187 -34.43 4.25 26.50
CA CYS A 187 -33.19 4.61 27.17
C CYS A 187 -33.37 4.35 28.66
N VAL A 188 -32.46 3.59 29.29
CA VAL A 188 -32.20 3.64 30.72
C VAL A 188 -30.73 3.35 30.96
N VAL A 189 -29.93 4.37 31.29
CA VAL A 189 -28.75 4.18 32.13
C VAL A 189 -28.80 5.23 33.23
N ARG A 190 -29.09 4.77 34.45
CA ARG A 190 -28.89 5.53 35.69
C ARG A 190 -27.62 5.04 36.36
N VAL A 191 -26.77 6.01 36.67
CA VAL A 191 -26.11 6.26 37.97
C VAL A 191 -25.16 5.18 38.51
N TYR A 192 -23.88 5.54 38.64
CA TYR A 192 -23.32 6.08 39.90
C TYR A 192 -22.37 7.23 39.61
#